data_AF-A0AAN9UL60-F1
#
_entry.id   AF-A0AAN9UL60-F1
#
_cell.length_a   1.000
_cell.length_b   1.000
_cell.length_c   1.000
_cell.angle_alpha   90.00
_cell.angle_beta   90.00
_cell.angle_gamma   90.00
#
_symmetry.space_group_name_H-M   'P 1'
#
loop_
_entity.id
_entity.type
_entity.pdbx_description
1 polymer ?
#
loop_
_entity_poly.entity_id
_entity_poly.type
_entity_poly.pdbx_seq_one_letter_code
_entity_poly.pdbx_strand_id
1 'polypeptide(L)'
;MAIEDDDIRDRDVWTSVSRLWYSKASDKAPTTGRLYHHLAILARPNALQQLFYYTKALSVPIPFASARDSIMTLFEPLLRAPISENTRLIPIDAGLVKAHAIIFTGRLREQFDSALEEFLPKLANHINTTGRNWLETGYHVSISICCSLLSYGKEDNEIHIAISQTRDEATEMAIDTTESETKPEKSFALASRLMWGTCAVIFRRIGDNNVLPFVHVIMVFIFHLTHYPDAISLVDDDIPWELLSVLLNSLLQSYRDYERIRSSDFPRQAKEVLPRPLPEDFAMKGLPWAEKYHPDGRFSNEEVDDDEKYFEMASMSEERKERILWLGYRIATHGKWLVYDDSLHQFQPGAKYQGRTRDADMMSTLDAEDSISGISTVGSGQTSVHAEKGDNEMMDVDNDEEDSSDTSHTSHLR
;
A
#
# COMPACT_ATOMS: atom_id res chain seq x y z
N MET A 1 -27.95 2.30 -6.49
CA MET A 1 -28.95 2.99 -5.64
C MET A 1 -29.15 4.36 -6.26
N ALA A 2 -30.33 4.64 -6.78
CA ALA A 2 -30.69 6.01 -7.15
C ALA A 2 -31.14 6.69 -5.86
N ILE A 3 -30.50 7.80 -5.51
CA ILE A 3 -30.97 8.69 -4.46
C ILE A 3 -31.66 9.84 -5.20
N GLU A 4 -32.80 10.31 -4.68
CA GLU A 4 -33.52 11.44 -5.27
C GLU A 4 -32.63 12.70 -5.26
N ASP A 5 -32.46 13.35 -6.40
CA ASP A 5 -31.44 14.39 -6.62
C ASP A 5 -31.79 15.77 -6.01
N ASP A 6 -32.99 15.91 -5.41
CA ASP A 6 -33.59 17.23 -5.11
C ASP A 6 -33.20 17.87 -3.76
N ASP A 7 -32.75 17.11 -2.74
CA ASP A 7 -32.15 17.68 -1.51
C ASP A 7 -30.84 16.97 -1.12
N ILE A 8 -29.76 17.75 -1.04
CA ILE A 8 -28.43 17.31 -0.64
C ILE A 8 -28.43 16.71 0.77
N ARG A 9 -29.25 17.24 1.69
CA ARG A 9 -29.33 16.78 3.08
C ARG A 9 -29.98 15.42 3.17
N ASP A 10 -31.06 15.21 2.42
CA ASP A 10 -31.71 13.89 2.35
C ASP A 10 -30.78 12.87 1.73
N ARG A 11 -30.02 13.26 0.69
CA ARG A 11 -28.97 12.41 0.13
C ARG A 11 -27.89 12.03 1.15
N ASP A 12 -27.43 12.97 1.96
CA ASP A 12 -26.39 12.71 2.96
C ASP A 12 -26.92 11.85 4.13
N VAL A 13 -28.19 12.01 4.52
CA VAL A 13 -28.89 11.13 5.46
C VAL A 13 -29.03 9.70 4.91
N TRP A 14 -29.56 9.54 3.68
CA TRP A 14 -29.71 8.22 3.05
C TRP A 14 -28.36 7.54 2.77
N THR A 15 -27.33 8.32 2.44
CA THR A 15 -25.94 7.82 2.31
C THR A 15 -25.44 7.27 3.64
N SER A 16 -25.71 7.97 4.75
CA SER A 16 -25.28 7.57 6.10
C SER A 16 -26.04 6.32 6.58
N VAL A 17 -27.36 6.26 6.39
CA VAL A 17 -28.18 5.07 6.67
C VAL A 17 -27.71 3.87 5.85
N SER A 18 -27.40 4.08 4.56
CA SER A 18 -26.88 3.01 3.70
C SER A 18 -25.51 2.51 4.15
N ARG A 19 -24.60 3.43 4.53
CA ARG A 19 -23.27 3.10 5.03
C ARG A 19 -23.39 2.21 6.28
N LEU A 20 -24.23 2.59 7.25
CA LEU A 20 -24.52 1.79 8.44
C LEU A 20 -24.97 0.36 8.07
N TRP A 21 -25.95 0.22 7.18
CA TRP A 21 -26.45 -1.11 6.79
C TRP A 21 -25.40 -1.96 6.05
N TYR A 22 -24.60 -1.37 5.16
CA TYR A 22 -23.53 -2.11 4.50
C TYR A 22 -22.37 -2.46 5.45
N SER A 23 -22.05 -1.62 6.44
CA SER A 23 -21.09 -1.97 7.50
C SER A 23 -21.57 -3.19 8.29
N LYS A 24 -22.79 -3.17 8.86
CA LYS A 24 -23.39 -4.31 9.59
C LYS A 24 -23.48 -5.58 8.74
N ALA A 25 -23.80 -5.45 7.45
CA ALA A 25 -23.81 -6.57 6.53
C ALA A 25 -22.39 -7.14 6.33
N SER A 26 -21.39 -6.27 6.15
CA SER A 26 -20.00 -6.67 5.96
C SER A 26 -19.42 -7.36 7.20
N ASP A 27 -19.80 -6.96 8.41
CA ASP A 27 -19.39 -7.66 9.63
C ASP A 27 -19.90 -9.10 9.72
N LYS A 28 -21.12 -9.35 9.20
CA LYS A 28 -21.74 -10.68 9.17
C LYS A 28 -21.29 -11.54 7.99
N ALA A 29 -20.89 -10.92 6.88
CA ALA A 29 -20.41 -11.59 5.67
C ALA A 29 -19.08 -10.98 5.18
N PRO A 30 -17.99 -11.04 5.99
CA PRO A 30 -16.78 -10.25 5.76
C PRO A 30 -15.97 -10.68 4.54
N THR A 31 -16.27 -11.86 3.98
CA THR A 31 -15.66 -12.39 2.75
C THR A 31 -16.34 -11.91 1.47
N THR A 32 -17.45 -11.15 1.56
CA THR A 32 -18.29 -10.79 0.40
C THR A 32 -17.91 -9.42 -0.19
N GLY A 33 -17.20 -9.43 -1.33
CA GLY A 33 -16.67 -8.24 -2.00
C GLY A 33 -17.73 -7.19 -2.36
N ARG A 34 -18.96 -7.61 -2.69
CA ARG A 34 -20.05 -6.73 -3.09
C ARG A 34 -20.45 -5.72 -2.01
N LEU A 35 -20.29 -6.07 -0.73
CA LEU A 35 -20.62 -5.19 0.38
C LEU A 35 -19.61 -4.03 0.46
N TYR A 36 -18.32 -4.33 0.32
CA TYR A 36 -17.26 -3.33 0.25
C TYR A 36 -17.36 -2.47 -1.03
N HIS A 37 -17.77 -3.04 -2.17
CA HIS A 37 -18.04 -2.24 -3.38
C HIS A 37 -19.10 -1.15 -3.14
N HIS A 38 -20.18 -1.47 -2.43
CA HIS A 38 -21.18 -0.48 -2.06
C HIS A 38 -20.67 0.53 -1.03
N LEU A 39 -19.87 0.10 -0.03
CA LEU A 39 -19.19 1.02 0.89
C LEU A 39 -18.22 1.96 0.18
N ALA A 40 -17.52 1.52 -0.88
CA ALA A 40 -16.68 2.38 -1.70
C ALA A 40 -17.48 3.50 -2.36
N ILE A 41 -18.62 3.19 -2.99
CA ILE A 41 -19.50 4.21 -3.60
C ILE A 41 -19.97 5.23 -2.54
N LEU A 42 -20.28 4.76 -1.33
CA LEU A 42 -20.76 5.57 -0.19
C LEU A 42 -19.63 6.31 0.56
N ALA A 43 -18.36 6.05 0.26
CA ALA A 43 -17.21 6.73 0.85
C ALA A 43 -16.88 8.07 0.16
N ARG A 44 -17.55 8.41 -0.95
CA ARG A 44 -17.38 9.72 -1.62
C ARG A 44 -17.68 10.88 -0.66
N PRO A 45 -16.88 11.96 -0.67
CA PRO A 45 -15.76 12.24 -1.56
C PRO A 45 -14.38 11.67 -1.12
N ASN A 46 -14.28 10.96 0.01
CA ASN A 46 -13.01 10.44 0.53
C ASN A 46 -12.38 9.43 -0.45
N ALA A 47 -11.24 9.80 -1.03
CA ALA A 47 -10.55 9.01 -2.06
C ALA A 47 -9.79 7.80 -1.51
N LEU A 48 -9.15 7.95 -0.34
CA LEU A 48 -8.41 6.86 0.30
C LEU A 48 -9.35 5.78 0.85
N GLN A 49 -10.49 6.18 1.42
CA GLN A 49 -11.51 5.23 1.86
C GLN A 49 -12.22 4.55 0.67
N GLN A 50 -12.44 5.27 -0.45
CA GLN A 50 -12.88 4.64 -1.71
C GLN A 50 -11.86 3.60 -2.20
N LEU A 51 -10.57 3.94 -2.25
CA LEU A 51 -9.49 3.05 -2.67
C LEU A 51 -9.44 1.79 -1.79
N PHE A 52 -9.45 1.94 -0.47
CA PHE A 52 -9.50 0.83 0.48
C PHE A 52 -10.70 -0.10 0.22
N TYR A 53 -11.92 0.46 0.12
CA TYR A 53 -13.10 -0.37 -0.07
C TYR A 53 -13.16 -1.05 -1.45
N TYR A 54 -12.74 -0.39 -2.54
CA TYR A 54 -12.68 -1.02 -3.86
C TYR A 54 -11.59 -2.10 -3.93
N THR A 55 -10.41 -1.89 -3.33
CA THR A 55 -9.35 -2.91 -3.29
C THR A 55 -9.76 -4.09 -2.41
N LYS A 56 -10.33 -3.84 -1.22
CA LYS A 56 -10.93 -4.89 -0.38
C LYS A 56 -12.03 -5.67 -1.10
N ALA A 57 -12.89 -5.00 -1.88
CA ALA A 57 -13.93 -5.65 -2.69
C ALA A 57 -13.38 -6.65 -3.73
N LEU A 58 -12.12 -6.51 -4.15
CA LEU A 58 -11.43 -7.37 -5.10
C LEU A 58 -10.53 -8.42 -4.43
N SER A 59 -10.15 -8.24 -3.16
CA SER A 59 -9.17 -9.09 -2.47
C SER A 59 -9.74 -9.97 -1.34
N VAL A 60 -11.05 -9.94 -1.08
CA VAL A 60 -11.73 -10.90 -0.20
C VAL A 60 -12.13 -12.19 -0.95
N PRO A 61 -12.31 -13.34 -0.26
CA PRO A 61 -12.54 -14.65 -0.90
C PRO A 61 -13.69 -14.76 -1.90
N ILE A 62 -14.72 -13.92 -1.79
CA ILE A 62 -15.80 -13.81 -2.78
C ILE A 62 -15.69 -12.43 -3.44
N PRO A 63 -14.75 -12.23 -4.39
CA PRO A 63 -14.46 -10.92 -4.96
C PRO A 63 -15.61 -10.43 -5.84
N PHE A 64 -15.77 -9.11 -5.93
CA PHE A 64 -16.80 -8.49 -6.78
C PHE A 64 -16.16 -7.87 -8.02
N ALA A 65 -16.11 -8.64 -9.12
CA ALA A 65 -15.38 -8.28 -10.34
C ALA A 65 -15.73 -6.88 -10.91
N SER A 66 -17.00 -6.46 -10.87
CA SER A 66 -17.43 -5.12 -11.35
C SER A 66 -16.86 -3.95 -10.53
N ALA A 67 -16.20 -4.21 -9.40
CA ALA A 67 -15.38 -3.21 -8.74
C ALA A 67 -14.17 -2.77 -9.60
N ARG A 68 -13.67 -3.63 -10.51
CA ARG A 68 -12.59 -3.27 -11.45
C ARG A 68 -12.98 -2.14 -12.41
N ASP A 69 -14.23 -2.12 -12.87
CA ASP A 69 -14.74 -1.00 -13.69
C ASP A 69 -15.10 0.21 -12.82
N SER A 70 -15.62 -0.03 -11.62
CA SER A 70 -16.10 1.03 -10.72
C SER A 70 -14.96 1.88 -10.14
N ILE A 71 -13.83 1.26 -9.78
CA ILE A 71 -12.64 1.96 -9.27
C ILE A 71 -12.02 2.87 -10.34
N MET A 72 -12.24 2.62 -11.64
CA MET A 72 -11.79 3.52 -12.70
C MET A 72 -12.43 4.92 -12.60
N THR A 73 -13.59 5.06 -11.95
CA THR A 73 -14.18 6.39 -11.68
C THR A 73 -13.36 7.24 -10.70
N LEU A 74 -12.51 6.60 -9.88
CA LEU A 74 -11.54 7.24 -9.00
C LEU A 74 -10.20 7.48 -9.72
N PHE A 75 -9.73 6.50 -10.51
CA PHE A 75 -8.42 6.52 -11.15
C PHE A 75 -8.34 7.37 -12.43
N GLU A 76 -9.33 7.28 -13.31
CA GLU A 76 -9.25 7.87 -14.65
C GLU A 76 -9.04 9.41 -14.65
N PRO A 77 -9.58 10.21 -13.69
CA PRO A 77 -9.22 11.62 -13.56
C PRO A 77 -7.72 11.89 -13.32
N LEU A 78 -7.02 10.99 -12.62
CA LEU A 78 -5.58 11.09 -12.30
C LEU A 78 -4.68 10.48 -13.38
N LEU A 79 -5.24 9.64 -14.26
CA LEU A 79 -4.55 9.10 -15.44
C LEU A 79 -4.65 10.03 -16.66
N ARG A 80 -5.63 10.95 -16.69
CA ARG A 80 -5.83 11.89 -17.81
C ARG A 80 -5.12 13.24 -17.64
N ALA A 81 -4.86 13.66 -16.41
CA ALA A 81 -4.31 14.98 -16.09
C ALA A 81 -3.20 14.89 -15.03
N PRO A 82 -2.28 15.86 -14.99
CA PRO A 82 -1.37 16.07 -13.87
C PRO A 82 -2.10 16.18 -12.51
N ILE A 83 -1.44 15.79 -11.42
CA ILE A 83 -1.99 15.88 -10.06
C ILE A 83 -2.34 17.34 -9.70
N SER A 84 -1.55 18.31 -10.18
CA SER A 84 -1.76 19.75 -9.99
C SER A 84 -3.07 20.27 -10.56
N GLU A 85 -3.66 19.61 -11.56
CA GLU A 85 -4.93 20.01 -12.18
C GLU A 85 -6.15 19.39 -11.47
N ASN A 86 -5.94 18.38 -10.61
CA ASN A 86 -7.02 17.68 -9.92
C ASN A 86 -7.41 18.39 -8.61
N THR A 87 -8.21 19.45 -8.74
CA THR A 87 -8.76 20.24 -7.62
C THR A 87 -9.72 19.49 -6.69
N ARG A 88 -10.09 18.23 -6.99
CA ARG A 88 -11.06 17.45 -6.19
C ARG A 88 -10.41 16.69 -5.02
N LEU A 89 -9.10 16.45 -5.10
CA LEU A 89 -8.34 15.68 -4.12
C LEU A 89 -7.28 16.55 -3.46
N ILE A 90 -6.92 16.24 -2.22
CA ILE A 90 -5.69 16.83 -1.65
C ILE A 90 -4.47 16.22 -2.36
N PRO A 91 -3.39 16.97 -2.63
CA PRO A 91 -2.29 16.50 -3.48
C PRO A 91 -1.64 15.18 -3.03
N ILE A 92 -1.54 14.96 -1.71
CA ILE A 92 -0.97 13.72 -1.17
C ILE A 92 -1.84 12.49 -1.49
N ASP A 93 -3.16 12.59 -1.33
CA ASP A 93 -4.11 11.52 -1.68
C ASP A 93 -4.07 11.27 -3.18
N ALA A 94 -4.00 12.33 -3.99
CA ALA A 94 -3.88 12.25 -5.43
C ALA A 94 -2.62 11.50 -5.87
N GLY A 95 -1.47 11.74 -5.22
CA GLY A 95 -0.22 10.99 -5.44
C GLY A 95 -0.37 9.49 -5.18
N LEU A 96 -0.85 9.12 -3.99
CA LEU A 96 -1.05 7.71 -3.63
C LEU A 96 -2.09 7.01 -4.53
N VAL A 97 -3.22 7.66 -4.80
CA VAL A 97 -4.26 7.10 -5.68
C VAL A 97 -3.77 6.98 -7.13
N LYS A 98 -2.92 7.91 -7.61
CA LYS A 98 -2.28 7.79 -8.94
C LYS A 98 -1.26 6.65 -8.98
N ALA A 99 -0.45 6.47 -7.94
CA ALA A 99 0.46 5.31 -7.84
C ALA A 99 -0.32 3.99 -7.89
N HIS A 100 -1.43 3.88 -7.13
CA HIS A 100 -2.33 2.73 -7.21
C HIS A 100 -3.00 2.56 -8.59
N ALA A 101 -3.40 3.65 -9.26
CA ALA A 101 -3.97 3.61 -10.60
C ALA A 101 -2.99 3.04 -11.64
N ILE A 102 -1.72 3.45 -11.56
CA ILE A 102 -0.64 2.94 -12.43
C ILE A 102 -0.39 1.46 -12.16
N ILE A 103 -0.25 1.04 -10.90
CA ILE A 103 -0.11 -0.38 -10.52
C ILE A 103 -1.31 -1.21 -10.99
N PHE A 104 -2.54 -0.70 -10.81
CA PHE A 104 -3.78 -1.43 -11.12
C PHE A 104 -4.02 -1.62 -12.61
N THR A 105 -3.72 -0.59 -13.41
CA THR A 105 -3.98 -0.60 -14.86
C THR A 105 -2.79 -1.05 -15.71
N GLY A 106 -1.57 -1.00 -15.16
CA GLY A 106 -0.33 -1.18 -15.91
C GLY A 106 -0.02 -0.07 -16.91
N ARG A 107 -0.84 1.00 -16.96
CA ARG A 107 -0.69 2.16 -17.85
C ARG A 107 0.14 3.24 -17.16
N LEU A 108 0.85 4.04 -17.96
CA LEU A 108 1.62 5.20 -17.49
C LEU A 108 2.69 4.84 -16.44
N ARG A 109 3.39 3.71 -16.62
CA ARG A 109 4.46 3.24 -15.71
C ARG A 109 5.56 4.30 -15.54
N GLU A 110 5.86 5.05 -16.60
CA GLU A 110 6.81 6.16 -16.62
C GLU A 110 6.43 7.34 -15.70
N GLN A 111 5.18 7.42 -15.26
CA GLN A 111 4.70 8.45 -14.32
C GLN A 111 4.63 7.97 -12.86
N PHE A 112 5.06 6.73 -12.59
CA PHE A 112 5.00 6.14 -11.25
C PHE A 112 5.88 6.92 -10.26
N ASP A 113 7.09 7.27 -10.66
CA ASP A 113 8.05 7.96 -9.79
C ASP A 113 7.57 9.37 -9.43
N SER A 114 7.03 10.11 -10.41
CA SER A 114 6.35 11.39 -10.17
C SER A 114 5.15 11.27 -9.20
N ALA A 115 4.40 10.17 -9.24
CA ALA A 115 3.34 9.91 -8.27
C ALA A 115 3.87 9.62 -6.86
N LEU A 116 5.05 8.98 -6.74
CA LEU A 116 5.73 8.78 -5.47
C LEU A 116 6.36 10.06 -4.92
N GLU A 117 6.93 10.92 -5.76
CA GLU A 117 7.46 12.25 -5.39
C GLU A 117 6.37 13.19 -4.86
N GLU A 118 5.15 13.08 -5.39
CA GLU A 118 4.00 13.81 -4.87
C GLU A 118 3.51 13.27 -3.51
N PHE A 119 3.76 11.98 -3.21
CA PHE A 119 3.26 11.30 -2.01
C PHE A 119 4.29 11.23 -0.86
N LEU A 120 5.42 10.55 -1.07
CA LEU A 120 6.35 10.13 -0.01
C LEU A 120 7.00 11.30 0.75
N PRO A 121 7.52 12.36 0.11
CA PRO A 121 8.12 13.50 0.82
C PRO A 121 7.09 14.27 1.67
N LYS A 122 5.81 14.24 1.26
CA LYS A 122 4.72 14.99 1.92
C LYS A 122 4.09 14.19 3.08
N LEU A 123 4.20 12.85 3.04
CA LEU A 123 3.60 11.93 4.00
C LEU A 123 3.98 12.21 5.46
N ALA A 124 5.26 12.42 5.77
CA ALA A 124 5.68 12.70 7.15
C ALA A 124 5.06 14.00 7.72
N ASN A 125 4.90 15.04 6.89
CA ASN A 125 4.25 16.27 7.31
C ASN A 125 2.72 16.12 7.40
N HIS A 126 2.11 15.38 6.48
CA HIS A 126 0.67 15.11 6.50
C HIS A 126 0.24 14.30 7.74
N ILE A 127 1.05 13.34 8.19
CA ILE A 127 0.81 12.63 9.46
C ILE A 127 0.87 13.60 10.65
N ASN A 128 1.83 14.54 10.67
CA ASN A 128 1.91 15.57 11.72
C ASN A 128 0.67 16.47 11.75
N THR A 129 0.14 16.88 10.59
CA THR A 129 -0.98 17.83 10.53
C THR A 129 -2.34 17.17 10.73
N THR A 130 -2.50 15.89 10.36
CA THR A 130 -3.74 15.13 10.58
C THR A 130 -3.80 14.47 11.96
N GLY A 131 -2.65 14.16 12.57
CA GLY A 131 -2.55 13.62 13.93
C GLY A 131 -3.39 12.35 14.10
N ARG A 132 -4.32 12.36 15.06
CA ARG A 132 -5.20 11.20 15.33
C ARG A 132 -6.08 10.80 14.15
N ASN A 133 -6.38 11.71 13.21
CA ASN A 133 -7.14 11.36 12.01
C ASN A 133 -6.33 10.46 11.06
N TRP A 134 -5.00 10.41 11.20
CA TRP A 134 -4.16 9.45 10.47
C TRP A 134 -4.35 8.00 10.94
N LEU A 135 -4.94 7.74 12.11
CA LEU A 135 -5.10 6.36 12.60
C LEU A 135 -5.96 5.52 11.64
N GLU A 136 -7.08 6.07 11.17
CA GLU A 136 -7.96 5.44 10.18
C GLU A 136 -7.30 5.39 8.80
N THR A 137 -6.79 6.53 8.32
CA THR A 137 -6.11 6.61 7.03
C THR A 137 -4.93 5.65 6.93
N GLY A 138 -4.17 5.49 8.02
CA GLY A 138 -3.01 4.61 8.12
C GLY A 138 -3.37 3.16 7.81
N TYR A 139 -4.41 2.60 8.44
CA TYR A 139 -4.81 1.22 8.13
C TYR A 139 -5.43 1.08 6.73
N HIS A 140 -6.17 2.09 6.24
CA HIS A 140 -6.66 2.10 4.85
C HIS A 140 -5.53 2.05 3.83
N VAL A 141 -4.46 2.83 4.03
CA VAL A 141 -3.29 2.84 3.15
C VAL A 141 -2.54 1.51 3.20
N SER A 142 -2.22 0.99 4.39
CA SER A 142 -1.51 -0.30 4.49
C SER A 142 -2.30 -1.46 3.90
N ILE A 143 -3.63 -1.53 4.12
CA ILE A 143 -4.46 -2.60 3.52
C ILE A 143 -4.46 -2.46 1.99
N SER A 144 -4.59 -1.24 1.45
CA SER A 144 -4.55 -1.00 0.00
C SER A 144 -3.21 -1.45 -0.62
N ILE A 145 -2.09 -1.20 0.07
CA ILE A 145 -0.74 -1.66 -0.32
C ILE A 145 -0.64 -3.19 -0.26
N CYS A 146 -1.11 -3.84 0.80
CA CYS A 146 -1.15 -5.31 0.88
C CYS A 146 -2.00 -5.92 -0.25
N CYS A 147 -3.14 -5.30 -0.59
CA CYS A 147 -3.95 -5.72 -1.73
C CYS A 147 -3.23 -5.53 -3.08
N SER A 148 -2.41 -4.48 -3.25
CA SER A 148 -1.67 -4.25 -4.50
C SER A 148 -0.49 -5.19 -4.70
N LEU A 149 0.17 -5.63 -3.62
CA LEU A 149 1.17 -6.72 -3.66
C LEU A 149 0.56 -8.05 -4.13
N LEU A 150 -0.70 -8.30 -3.80
CA LEU A 150 -1.49 -9.45 -4.26
C LEU A 150 -2.21 -9.19 -5.59
N SER A 151 -1.71 -8.26 -6.41
CA SER A 151 -2.29 -7.83 -7.70
C SER A 151 -3.79 -7.54 -7.67
N TYR A 152 -4.31 -7.09 -6.53
CA TYR A 152 -5.73 -6.87 -6.24
C TYR A 152 -6.57 -8.15 -6.42
N GLY A 153 -6.12 -9.25 -5.82
CA GLY A 153 -6.84 -10.52 -5.80
C GLY A 153 -6.94 -11.21 -7.16
N LYS A 154 -5.91 -11.08 -8.01
CA LYS A 154 -5.81 -11.93 -9.21
C LYS A 154 -5.20 -13.28 -8.86
N GLU A 155 -5.68 -14.34 -9.50
CA GLU A 155 -5.22 -15.72 -9.31
C GLU A 155 -3.80 -15.95 -9.89
N ASP A 156 -3.40 -15.14 -10.88
CA ASP A 156 -2.09 -15.18 -11.56
C ASP A 156 -0.95 -14.49 -10.79
N ASN A 157 -1.23 -13.94 -9.61
CA ASN A 157 -0.23 -13.31 -8.75
C ASN A 157 0.73 -14.34 -8.14
N GLU A 158 2.04 -14.08 -8.22
CA GLU A 158 3.08 -15.04 -7.84
C GLU A 158 3.07 -15.37 -6.34
N ILE A 159 2.71 -14.40 -5.48
CA ILE A 159 2.55 -14.63 -4.03
C ILE A 159 1.34 -15.56 -3.78
N HIS A 160 0.23 -15.36 -4.49
CA HIS A 160 -0.95 -16.22 -4.40
C HIS A 160 -0.68 -17.65 -4.90
N ILE A 161 0.06 -17.79 -6.01
CA ILE A 161 0.49 -19.08 -6.55
C ILE A 161 1.39 -19.81 -5.53
N ALA A 162 2.41 -19.14 -5.01
CA ALA A 162 3.33 -19.72 -4.02
C ALA A 162 2.60 -20.18 -2.74
N ILE A 163 1.69 -19.35 -2.21
CA ILE A 163 0.84 -19.72 -1.05
C ILE A 163 -0.02 -20.96 -1.33
N SER A 164 -0.48 -21.13 -2.57
CA SER A 164 -1.34 -22.25 -2.97
C SER A 164 -0.52 -23.54 -3.10
N GLN A 165 0.64 -23.49 -3.76
CA GLN A 165 1.54 -24.64 -3.94
C GLN A 165 1.98 -25.25 -2.59
N THR A 166 2.37 -24.43 -1.61
CA THR A 166 2.72 -24.92 -0.26
C THR A 166 1.55 -25.64 0.45
N ARG A 167 0.28 -25.36 0.09
CA ARG A 167 -0.88 -26.05 0.67
C ARG A 167 -1.10 -27.43 0.04
N ASP A 168 -0.78 -27.57 -1.24
CA ASP A 168 -0.91 -28.84 -1.96
C ASP A 168 0.24 -29.80 -1.59
N GLU A 169 1.47 -29.29 -1.47
CA GLU A 169 2.65 -30.04 -1.00
C GLU A 169 2.54 -30.52 0.47
N ALA A 170 1.73 -29.83 1.29
CA ALA A 170 1.40 -30.31 2.64
C ALA A 170 0.49 -31.56 2.62
N THR A 171 0.00 -31.99 1.45
CA THR A 171 -0.94 -33.10 1.28
C THR A 171 -0.33 -34.31 0.54
N GLU A 172 0.72 -34.15 -0.26
CA GLU A 172 1.46 -35.25 -0.92
C GLU A 172 2.98 -35.10 -0.82
N MET A 173 3.69 -36.19 -0.54
CA MET A 173 5.15 -36.16 -0.29
C MET A 173 5.98 -36.06 -1.58
N ALA A 174 6.71 -34.94 -1.68
CA ALA A 174 7.96 -34.72 -2.41
C ALA A 174 7.94 -34.74 -3.96
N ILE A 175 8.65 -33.78 -4.55
CA ILE A 175 9.87 -34.01 -5.36
C ILE A 175 10.68 -32.70 -5.45
N ASP A 176 12.00 -32.82 -5.35
CA ASP A 176 13.00 -31.76 -5.53
C ASP A 176 13.21 -31.43 -7.02
N THR A 177 13.23 -30.14 -7.40
CA THR A 177 13.76 -29.73 -8.71
C THR A 177 14.36 -28.31 -8.74
N THR A 178 15.70 -28.27 -8.71
CA THR A 178 16.61 -27.35 -9.42
C THR A 178 16.17 -25.92 -9.77
N GLU A 179 16.87 -24.95 -9.17
CA GLU A 179 16.84 -23.53 -9.56
C GLU A 179 17.29 -23.30 -11.02
N SER A 180 16.59 -22.40 -11.72
CA SER A 180 17.00 -21.85 -13.02
C SER A 180 17.21 -20.35 -12.88
N GLU A 181 18.45 -19.89 -13.09
CA GLU A 181 18.84 -18.50 -12.88
C GLU A 181 18.35 -17.58 -14.02
N THR A 182 17.18 -17.00 -13.83
CA THR A 182 16.84 -15.61 -14.20
C THR A 182 15.49 -15.30 -13.58
N LYS A 183 15.45 -14.58 -12.44
CA LYS A 183 14.18 -14.23 -11.81
C LYS A 183 13.41 -13.29 -12.74
N PRO A 184 12.22 -13.64 -13.26
CA PRO A 184 11.42 -12.73 -14.05
C PRO A 184 11.01 -11.50 -13.21
N GLU A 185 10.79 -10.36 -13.88
CA GLU A 185 10.30 -9.14 -13.22
C GLU A 185 8.99 -9.46 -12.48
N LYS A 186 8.95 -9.21 -11.17
CA LYS A 186 7.77 -9.44 -10.33
C LYS A 186 6.59 -8.65 -10.91
N SER A 187 5.44 -9.28 -11.13
CA SER A 187 4.24 -8.61 -11.67
C SER A 187 3.78 -7.42 -10.81
N PHE A 188 4.15 -7.45 -9.53
CA PHE A 188 3.88 -6.45 -8.49
C PHE A 188 5.10 -5.58 -8.12
N ALA A 189 6.17 -5.51 -8.94
CA ALA A 189 7.39 -4.76 -8.61
C ALA A 189 7.12 -3.28 -8.22
N LEU A 190 6.20 -2.60 -8.90
CA LEU A 190 5.77 -1.24 -8.53
C LEU A 190 5.05 -1.19 -7.18
N ALA A 191 4.26 -2.22 -6.83
CA ALA A 191 3.67 -2.33 -5.50
C ALA A 191 4.72 -2.56 -4.41
N SER A 192 5.79 -3.32 -4.68
CA SER A 192 6.95 -3.43 -3.79
C SER A 192 7.66 -2.09 -3.58
N ARG A 193 7.88 -1.29 -4.65
CA ARG A 193 8.45 0.07 -4.54
C ARG A 193 7.56 0.99 -3.68
N LEU A 194 6.24 0.97 -3.90
CA LEU A 194 5.28 1.73 -3.08
C LEU A 194 5.28 1.27 -1.61
N MET A 195 5.28 -0.05 -1.35
CA MET A 195 5.33 -0.61 -0.01
C MET A 195 6.61 -0.19 0.70
N TRP A 196 7.77 -0.38 0.07
CA TRP A 196 9.07 -0.01 0.62
C TRP A 196 9.12 1.48 0.97
N GLY A 197 8.78 2.35 0.02
CA GLY A 197 8.82 3.81 0.23
C GLY A 197 7.91 4.26 1.37
N THR A 198 6.68 3.74 1.42
CA THR A 198 5.70 4.10 2.46
C THR A 198 6.16 3.60 3.84
N CYS A 199 6.62 2.35 3.93
CA CYS A 199 7.19 1.80 5.17
C CYS A 199 8.46 2.53 5.60
N ALA A 200 9.31 2.94 4.65
CA ALA A 200 10.55 3.64 4.93
C ALA A 200 10.32 5.05 5.50
N VAL A 201 9.25 5.74 5.10
CA VAL A 201 8.82 6.99 5.75
C VAL A 201 8.22 6.70 7.13
N ILE A 202 7.32 5.73 7.22
CA ILE A 202 6.55 5.47 8.44
C ILE A 202 7.39 4.88 9.57
N PHE A 203 8.26 3.90 9.30
CA PHE A 203 9.10 3.26 10.33
C PHE A 203 10.16 4.21 10.92
N ARG A 204 10.48 5.31 10.23
CA ARG A 204 11.32 6.39 10.79
C ARG A 204 10.57 7.31 11.76
N ARG A 205 9.25 7.18 11.93
CA ARG A 205 8.43 7.98 12.86
C ARG A 205 8.44 7.41 14.28
N ILE A 206 9.66 7.38 14.83
CA ILE A 206 9.98 6.87 16.16
C ILE A 206 9.16 7.61 17.24
N GLY A 207 8.42 6.84 18.06
CA GLY A 207 7.57 7.37 19.14
C GLY A 207 6.20 7.94 18.71
N ASP A 208 5.85 7.91 17.42
CA ASP A 208 4.56 8.40 16.93
C ASP A 208 3.47 7.34 17.04
N ASN A 209 2.55 7.48 18.00
CA ASN A 209 1.43 6.56 18.15
C ASN A 209 0.46 6.56 16.93
N ASN A 210 0.44 7.64 16.12
CA ASN A 210 -0.50 7.75 15.01
C ASN A 210 -0.18 6.77 13.86
N VAL A 211 1.06 6.28 13.76
CA VAL A 211 1.43 5.29 12.72
C VAL A 211 1.19 3.84 13.11
N LEU A 212 0.87 3.55 14.37
CA LEU A 212 0.74 2.18 14.87
C LEU A 212 -0.29 1.32 14.11
N PRO A 213 -1.47 1.82 13.67
CA PRO A 213 -2.40 1.00 12.88
C PRO A 213 -1.83 0.56 11.54
N PHE A 214 -1.10 1.44 10.84
CA PHE A 214 -0.39 1.08 9.60
C PHE A 214 0.64 -0.01 9.86
N VAL A 215 1.48 0.18 10.90
CA VAL A 215 2.55 -0.76 11.27
C VAL A 215 1.96 -2.12 11.65
N HIS A 216 0.88 -2.14 12.43
CA HIS A 216 0.17 -3.35 12.83
C HIS A 216 -0.34 -4.14 11.62
N VAL A 217 -1.01 -3.49 10.66
CA VAL A 217 -1.49 -4.15 9.43
C VAL A 217 -0.32 -4.76 8.62
N ILE A 218 0.74 -3.98 8.39
CA ILE A 218 1.92 -4.46 7.64
C ILE A 218 2.56 -5.66 8.36
N MET A 219 2.66 -5.63 9.69
CA MET A 219 3.18 -6.73 10.49
C MET A 219 2.31 -7.99 10.45
N VAL A 220 0.98 -7.84 10.41
CA VAL A 220 0.05 -8.97 10.22
C VAL A 220 0.24 -9.60 8.83
N PHE A 221 0.36 -8.78 7.78
CA PHE A 221 0.61 -9.26 6.42
C PHE A 221 1.97 -9.99 6.30
N ILE A 222 3.04 -9.40 6.83
CA ILE A 222 4.38 -10.04 6.85
C ILE A 222 4.33 -11.35 7.65
N PHE A 223 3.71 -11.37 8.83
CA PHE A 223 3.56 -12.58 9.64
C PHE A 223 2.73 -13.67 8.93
N HIS A 224 1.72 -13.31 8.12
CA HIS A 224 1.06 -14.29 7.27
C HIS A 224 2.07 -14.93 6.30
N LEU A 225 2.85 -14.12 5.59
CA LEU A 225 3.84 -14.60 4.61
C LEU A 225 4.96 -15.44 5.25
N THR A 226 5.36 -15.25 6.51
CA THR A 226 6.40 -16.11 7.14
C THR A 226 6.03 -17.59 7.18
N HIS A 227 4.75 -17.94 7.08
CA HIS A 227 4.26 -19.33 7.03
C HIS A 227 4.41 -19.98 5.64
N TYR A 228 4.80 -19.21 4.62
CA TYR A 228 4.88 -19.60 3.22
C TYR A 228 6.26 -19.20 2.66
N PRO A 229 7.30 -20.03 2.84
CA PRO A 229 8.70 -19.67 2.56
C PRO A 229 8.93 -19.09 1.17
N ASP A 230 8.32 -19.68 0.15
CA ASP A 230 8.46 -19.24 -1.24
C ASP A 230 7.78 -17.89 -1.46
N ALA A 231 6.58 -17.72 -0.91
CA ALA A 231 5.82 -16.47 -1.00
C ALA A 231 6.53 -15.29 -0.33
N ILE A 232 7.14 -15.48 0.86
CA ILE A 232 7.93 -14.42 1.50
C ILE A 232 9.26 -14.15 0.79
N SER A 233 9.88 -15.15 0.15
CA SER A 233 11.09 -14.97 -0.68
C SER A 233 10.90 -14.06 -1.90
N LEU A 234 9.64 -13.77 -2.25
CA LEU A 234 9.28 -12.84 -3.31
C LEU A 234 9.24 -11.37 -2.82
N VAL A 235 9.22 -11.12 -1.51
CA VAL A 235 9.10 -9.75 -0.92
C VAL A 235 10.13 -9.43 0.17
N ASP A 236 10.84 -10.41 0.71
CA ASP A 236 11.79 -10.27 1.82
C ASP A 236 12.86 -9.19 1.59
N ASP A 237 13.43 -9.13 0.39
CA ASP A 237 14.44 -8.15 -0.02
C ASP A 237 13.89 -6.72 -0.19
N ASP A 238 12.56 -6.55 -0.24
CA ASP A 238 11.87 -5.26 -0.36
C ASP A 238 11.24 -4.78 0.96
N ILE A 239 11.33 -5.57 2.04
CA ILE A 239 10.90 -5.15 3.39
C ILE A 239 12.06 -4.41 4.08
N PRO A 240 11.87 -3.19 4.63
CA PRO A 240 12.93 -2.43 5.29
C PRO A 240 13.18 -2.94 6.73
N TRP A 241 13.73 -4.15 6.87
CA TRP A 241 13.95 -4.85 8.15
C TRP A 241 14.76 -4.05 9.17
N GLU A 242 15.72 -3.23 8.73
CA GLU A 242 16.50 -2.38 9.62
C GLU A 242 15.67 -1.26 10.25
N LEU A 243 14.87 -0.56 9.45
CA LEU A 243 13.99 0.49 9.96
C LEU A 243 12.89 -0.11 10.86
N LEU A 244 12.41 -1.31 10.52
CA LEU A 244 11.48 -2.05 11.35
C LEU A 244 12.10 -2.44 12.70
N SER A 245 13.34 -2.96 12.75
CA SER A 245 13.99 -3.32 14.01
C SER A 245 14.21 -2.10 14.91
N VAL A 246 14.60 -0.95 14.33
CA VAL A 246 14.74 0.33 15.05
C VAL A 246 13.38 0.80 15.61
N LEU A 247 12.31 0.70 14.83
CA LEU A 247 10.96 1.01 15.29
C LEU A 247 10.53 0.10 16.45
N LEU A 248 10.68 -1.23 16.31
CA LEU A 248 10.34 -2.19 17.36
C LEU A 248 11.13 -1.91 18.64
N ASN A 249 12.44 -1.65 18.53
CA ASN A 249 13.28 -1.28 19.67
C ASN A 249 12.86 0.04 20.35
N SER A 250 12.30 0.99 19.60
CA SER A 250 11.67 2.17 20.19
C SER A 250 10.40 1.83 20.95
N LEU A 251 9.55 0.94 20.43
CA LEU A 251 8.31 0.56 21.13
C LEU A 251 8.64 -0.13 22.47
N LEU A 252 9.69 -0.98 22.49
CA LEU A 252 10.23 -1.62 23.70
C LEU A 252 10.69 -0.63 24.78
N GLN A 253 10.99 0.64 24.44
CA GLN A 253 11.29 1.65 25.46
C GLN A 253 10.05 2.04 26.28
N SER A 254 8.87 2.00 25.66
CA SER A 254 7.59 2.35 26.30
C SER A 254 6.79 1.14 26.80
N TYR A 255 6.97 -0.03 26.19
CA TYR A 255 6.30 -1.28 26.56
C TYR A 255 7.34 -2.35 26.89
N ARG A 256 7.44 -2.74 28.18
CA ARG A 256 8.54 -3.58 28.73
C ARG A 256 8.08 -4.90 29.32
N ASP A 257 6.85 -5.35 29.00
CA ASP A 257 6.38 -6.68 29.39
C ASP A 257 6.87 -7.73 28.39
N TYR A 258 8.14 -8.12 28.54
CA TYR A 258 8.81 -9.06 27.66
C TYR A 258 8.22 -10.48 27.76
N GLU A 259 7.58 -10.85 28.87
CA GLU A 259 6.90 -12.15 28.97
C GLU A 259 5.64 -12.18 28.10
N ARG A 260 4.82 -11.11 28.11
CA ARG A 260 3.64 -11.04 27.22
C ARG A 260 4.03 -10.96 25.74
N ILE A 261 5.12 -10.28 25.39
CA ILE A 261 5.64 -10.25 24.00
C ILE A 261 6.05 -11.64 23.51
N ARG A 262 6.64 -12.46 24.39
CA ARG A 262 7.15 -13.79 24.04
C ARG A 262 6.11 -14.90 24.18
N SER A 263 4.96 -14.62 24.81
CA SER A 263 3.89 -15.60 25.00
C SER A 263 3.39 -16.16 23.66
N SER A 264 3.04 -17.45 23.66
CA SER A 264 2.28 -18.06 22.56
C SER A 264 0.88 -17.47 22.42
N ASP A 265 0.34 -16.95 23.53
CA ASP A 265 -1.04 -16.44 23.62
C ASP A 265 -1.18 -15.12 22.85
N PHE A 266 -2.34 -14.93 22.22
CA PHE A 266 -2.64 -13.71 21.50
C PHE A 266 -2.78 -12.51 22.47
N PRO A 267 -2.11 -11.37 22.23
CA PRO A 267 -2.26 -10.15 23.00
C PRO A 267 -3.72 -9.70 23.14
N ARG A 268 -4.25 -9.78 24.36
CA ARG A 268 -5.56 -9.25 24.76
C ARG A 268 -5.41 -8.53 26.11
N GLN A 269 -6.15 -7.45 26.32
CA GLN A 269 -6.16 -6.77 27.61
C GLN A 269 -6.77 -7.68 28.69
N ALA A 270 -6.01 -8.01 29.74
CA ALA A 270 -6.42 -8.96 30.78
C ALA A 270 -7.67 -8.55 31.61
N LYS A 271 -8.23 -7.36 31.36
CA LYS A 271 -9.45 -6.82 31.98
C LYS A 271 -10.66 -6.81 31.03
N GLU A 272 -10.50 -7.19 29.77
CA GLU A 272 -11.62 -7.30 28.81
C GLU A 272 -12.48 -8.52 29.13
N VAL A 273 -13.68 -8.27 29.68
CA VAL A 273 -14.72 -9.30 29.89
C VAL A 273 -15.30 -9.78 28.55
N LEU A 274 -15.42 -8.85 27.60
CA LEU A 274 -15.81 -9.12 26.21
C LEU A 274 -14.70 -8.60 25.28
N PRO A 275 -14.39 -9.27 24.15
CA PRO A 275 -13.39 -8.80 23.20
C PRO A 275 -13.74 -7.42 22.64
N ARG A 276 -12.76 -6.51 22.57
CA ARG A 276 -12.87 -5.26 21.80
C ARG A 276 -11.80 -5.19 20.71
N PRO A 277 -12.09 -5.67 19.48
CA PRO A 277 -11.15 -5.55 18.35
C PRO A 277 -10.74 -4.10 18.10
N LEU A 278 -9.52 -3.93 17.61
CA LEU A 278 -9.03 -2.62 17.16
C LEU A 278 -9.77 -2.20 15.88
N PRO A 279 -9.89 -0.89 15.58
CA PRO A 279 -10.46 -0.42 14.31
C PRO A 279 -9.89 -1.13 13.08
N GLU A 280 -8.57 -1.34 13.05
CA GLU A 280 -7.91 -2.06 11.96
C GLU A 280 -8.16 -3.58 11.96
N ASP A 281 -8.53 -4.21 13.09
CA ASP A 281 -8.95 -5.63 13.10
C ASP A 281 -10.23 -5.80 12.27
N PHE A 282 -11.21 -4.90 12.45
CA PHE A 282 -12.44 -4.87 11.64
C PHE A 282 -12.12 -4.55 10.18
N ALA A 283 -11.21 -3.61 9.91
CA ALA A 283 -10.79 -3.27 8.56
C ALA A 283 -10.13 -4.45 7.83
N MET A 284 -9.32 -5.26 8.52
CA MET A 284 -8.68 -6.47 7.97
C MET A 284 -9.62 -7.69 7.87
N LYS A 285 -10.69 -7.75 8.69
CA LYS A 285 -11.62 -8.89 8.78
C LYS A 285 -12.09 -9.34 7.39
N GLY A 286 -11.94 -10.64 7.10
CA GLY A 286 -12.35 -11.26 5.84
C GLY A 286 -11.32 -11.22 4.71
N LEU A 287 -10.16 -10.58 4.89
CA LEU A 287 -9.02 -10.73 3.98
C LEU A 287 -8.30 -12.07 4.25
N PRO A 288 -7.90 -12.85 3.22
CA PRO A 288 -7.33 -14.19 3.42
C PRO A 288 -6.08 -14.21 4.30
N TRP A 289 -5.24 -13.18 4.17
CA TRP A 289 -3.99 -13.07 4.92
C TRP A 289 -4.19 -12.70 6.40
N ALA A 290 -5.37 -12.21 6.79
CA ALA A 290 -5.71 -11.91 8.19
C ALA A 290 -6.45 -13.07 8.90
N GLU A 291 -6.99 -14.04 8.16
CA GLU A 291 -7.88 -15.10 8.67
C GLU A 291 -7.27 -15.89 9.85
N LYS A 292 -6.00 -16.30 9.73
CA LYS A 292 -5.29 -17.07 10.76
C LYS A 292 -4.63 -16.21 11.85
N TYR A 293 -4.64 -14.88 11.72
CA TYR A 293 -4.06 -13.99 12.72
C TYR A 293 -5.02 -13.78 13.90
N HIS A 294 -6.31 -13.61 13.63
CA HIS A 294 -7.30 -13.36 14.68
C HIS A 294 -7.72 -14.68 15.36
N PRO A 295 -7.62 -14.79 16.70
CA PRO A 295 -8.08 -15.96 17.44
C PRO A 295 -9.61 -16.08 17.44
N ASP A 296 -10.10 -17.30 17.62
CA ASP A 296 -11.54 -17.60 17.69
C ASP A 296 -12.28 -16.68 18.67
N GLY A 297 -13.49 -16.30 18.26
CA GLY A 297 -14.35 -15.38 19.02
C GLY A 297 -13.85 -13.94 19.09
N ARG A 298 -12.75 -13.52 18.44
CA ARG A 298 -12.28 -12.12 18.52
C ARG A 298 -13.38 -11.10 18.16
N PHE A 299 -14.24 -11.44 17.20
CA PHE A 299 -15.36 -10.61 16.73
C PHE A 299 -16.74 -11.05 17.25
N SER A 300 -16.82 -11.78 18.37
CA SER A 300 -18.10 -12.29 18.92
C SER A 300 -18.85 -11.29 19.82
N ASN A 301 -18.29 -10.11 20.08
CA ASN A 301 -18.93 -9.10 20.91
C ASN A 301 -20.00 -8.34 20.10
N GLU A 302 -21.26 -8.72 20.27
CA GLU A 302 -22.41 -8.09 19.61
C GLU A 302 -22.83 -6.75 20.25
N GLU A 303 -22.26 -6.36 21.40
CA GLU A 303 -22.58 -5.11 22.09
C GLU A 303 -21.86 -3.88 21.51
N VAL A 304 -20.77 -4.08 20.73
CA VAL A 304 -20.05 -2.99 20.08
C VAL A 304 -20.85 -2.51 18.86
N ASP A 305 -21.46 -1.33 18.97
CA ASP A 305 -22.13 -0.69 17.84
C ASP A 305 -21.13 -0.18 16.78
N ASP A 306 -21.64 0.22 15.60
CA ASP A 306 -20.76 0.59 14.49
C ASP A 306 -19.96 1.87 14.75
N ASP A 307 -20.46 2.78 15.59
CA ASP A 307 -19.79 4.03 15.92
C ASP A 307 -18.68 3.77 16.95
N GLU A 308 -18.89 2.82 17.89
CA GLU A 308 -17.88 2.41 18.87
C GLU A 308 -16.71 1.62 18.27
N LYS A 309 -16.91 0.86 17.17
CA LYS A 309 -15.85 0.11 16.48
C LYS A 309 -14.66 0.98 16.06
N TYR A 310 -14.94 2.20 15.63
CA TYR A 310 -13.95 3.16 15.15
C TYR A 310 -13.61 4.22 16.20
N PHE A 311 -14.19 4.13 17.41
CA PHE A 311 -13.90 5.04 18.51
C PHE A 311 -12.56 4.69 19.20
N GLU A 312 -11.55 5.52 18.92
CA GLU A 312 -10.17 5.34 19.41
C GLU A 312 -10.00 5.65 20.90
N MET A 313 -9.79 4.62 21.71
CA MET A 313 -9.51 4.73 23.15
C MET A 313 -8.01 4.77 23.46
N ALA A 314 -7.61 5.42 24.56
CA ALA A 314 -6.20 5.48 24.97
C ALA A 314 -5.55 4.10 25.19
N SER A 315 -6.32 3.09 25.63
CA SER A 315 -5.83 1.72 25.81
C SER A 315 -5.47 1.01 24.49
N MET A 316 -6.14 1.36 23.38
CA MET A 316 -5.87 0.78 22.05
C MET A 316 -4.46 1.09 21.56
N SER A 317 -3.89 2.25 21.93
CA SER A 317 -2.50 2.58 21.63
C SER A 317 -1.50 1.64 22.31
N GLU A 318 -1.75 1.23 23.56
CA GLU A 318 -0.88 0.27 24.26
C GLU A 318 -1.09 -1.17 23.76
N GLU A 319 -2.33 -1.57 23.44
CA GLU A 319 -2.62 -2.86 22.82
C GLU A 319 -1.94 -3.00 21.44
N ARG A 320 -1.91 -1.93 20.63
CA ARG A 320 -1.15 -1.93 19.35
C ARG A 320 0.34 -2.14 19.56
N LYS A 321 0.95 -1.46 20.54
CA LYS A 321 2.38 -1.66 20.86
C LYS A 321 2.65 -3.11 21.22
N GLU A 322 1.84 -3.69 22.12
CA GLU A 322 1.95 -5.08 22.52
C GLU A 322 1.86 -6.03 21.31
N ARG A 323 0.84 -5.86 20.46
CA ARG A 323 0.62 -6.69 19.26
C ARG A 323 1.74 -6.57 18.23
N ILE A 324 2.22 -5.36 17.96
CA ILE A 324 3.31 -5.11 17.01
C ILE A 324 4.60 -5.78 17.51
N LEU A 325 4.89 -5.67 18.81
CA LEU A 325 6.05 -6.30 19.43
C LEU A 325 5.94 -7.82 19.46
N TRP A 326 4.76 -8.35 19.79
CA TRP A 326 4.45 -9.78 19.73
C TRP A 326 4.62 -10.34 18.31
N LEU A 327 4.03 -9.69 17.29
CA LEU A 327 4.23 -10.03 15.89
C LEU A 327 5.72 -9.99 15.50
N GLY A 328 6.45 -8.98 15.96
CA GLY A 328 7.91 -8.88 15.79
C GLY A 328 8.64 -10.09 16.35
N TYR A 329 8.29 -10.53 17.55
CA TYR A 329 8.87 -11.73 18.17
C TYR A 329 8.49 -13.01 17.39
N ARG A 330 7.22 -13.17 17.00
CA ARG A 330 6.74 -14.32 16.20
C ARG A 330 7.36 -14.38 14.79
N ILE A 331 7.73 -13.25 14.20
CA ILE A 331 8.55 -13.23 12.98
C ILE A 331 9.99 -13.63 13.34
N ALA A 332 10.56 -13.07 14.41
CA ALA A 332 11.93 -13.34 14.84
C ALA A 332 12.21 -14.80 15.26
N THR A 333 11.21 -15.57 15.72
CA THR A 333 11.38 -17.01 16.00
C THR A 333 11.77 -17.85 14.78
N HIS A 334 11.64 -17.32 13.55
CA HIS A 334 12.13 -17.97 12.33
C HIS A 334 13.64 -17.78 12.11
N GLY A 335 14.27 -16.81 12.79
CA GLY A 335 15.72 -16.53 12.72
C GLY A 335 16.25 -16.01 11.38
N LYS A 336 15.39 -15.78 10.38
CA LYS A 336 15.79 -15.41 9.00
C LYS A 336 15.78 -13.90 8.74
N TRP A 337 14.68 -13.22 9.06
CA TRP A 337 14.41 -11.83 8.65
C TRP A 337 14.59 -10.82 9.77
N LEU A 338 14.05 -11.15 10.94
CA LEU A 338 14.34 -10.52 12.21
C LEU A 338 14.98 -11.55 13.13
N VAL A 339 15.77 -11.07 14.08
CA VAL A 339 16.32 -11.82 15.21
C VAL A 339 15.96 -11.03 16.47
N TYR A 340 15.63 -11.71 17.55
CA TYR A 340 15.42 -11.10 18.86
C TYR A 340 16.47 -11.64 19.83
N ASP A 341 17.18 -10.71 20.48
CA ASP A 341 18.12 -11.03 21.55
C ASP A 341 17.37 -11.04 22.89
N ASP A 342 17.15 -12.23 23.43
CA ASP A 342 16.48 -12.44 24.73
C ASP A 342 17.30 -11.91 25.94
N SER A 343 18.59 -11.65 25.78
CA SER A 343 19.46 -11.12 26.86
C SER A 343 19.50 -9.60 26.88
N LEU A 344 19.50 -8.97 25.70
CA LEU A 344 19.48 -7.51 25.54
C LEU A 344 18.06 -6.93 25.42
N HIS A 345 17.06 -7.80 25.22
CA HIS A 345 15.69 -7.44 24.84
C HIS A 345 15.63 -6.50 23.63
N GLN A 346 16.25 -6.91 22.53
CA GLN A 346 16.36 -6.09 21.31
C GLN A 346 16.13 -6.89 20.04
N PHE A 347 15.44 -6.27 19.09
CA PHE A 347 15.32 -6.74 17.71
C PHE A 347 16.52 -6.31 16.88
N GLN A 348 16.96 -7.18 15.99
CA GLN A 348 17.97 -6.91 14.97
C GLN A 348 17.47 -7.44 13.62
N PRO A 349 17.87 -6.84 12.49
CA PRO A 349 17.67 -7.46 11.18
C PRO A 349 18.51 -8.74 11.09
N GLY A 350 17.97 -9.77 10.43
CA GLY A 350 18.70 -11.00 10.13
C GLY A 350 19.93 -10.71 9.25
N ALA A 351 20.95 -11.57 9.32
CA ALA A 351 22.28 -11.30 8.77
C ALA A 351 22.31 -10.88 7.28
N LYS A 352 21.39 -11.41 6.44
CA LYS A 352 21.22 -11.01 5.03
C LYS A 352 20.88 -9.52 4.84
N TYR A 353 20.20 -8.91 5.81
CA TYR A 353 19.60 -7.57 5.72
C TYR A 353 20.33 -6.50 6.56
N GLN A 354 21.42 -6.87 7.24
CA GLN A 354 22.28 -5.92 7.96
C GLN A 354 23.01 -5.01 6.97
N GLY A 355 23.06 -3.71 7.28
CA GLY A 355 23.63 -2.67 6.43
C GLY A 355 22.79 -2.30 5.20
N ARG A 356 21.53 -2.74 5.11
CA ARG A 356 20.63 -2.53 3.97
C ARG A 356 19.60 -1.41 4.16
N THR A 357 20.00 -0.26 4.68
CA THR A 357 19.30 0.98 4.36
C THR A 357 19.57 1.33 2.90
N ARG A 358 18.64 0.93 2.00
CA ARG A 358 18.54 1.56 0.67
C ARG A 358 18.35 3.06 0.93
N ASP A 359 19.35 3.88 0.59
CA ASP A 359 19.19 5.33 0.61
C ASP A 359 18.11 5.73 -0.40
N ALA A 360 17.35 6.79 -0.08
CA ALA A 360 16.19 7.18 -0.88
C ALA A 360 16.56 7.52 -2.34
N ASP A 361 17.80 7.96 -2.58
CA ASP A 361 18.35 8.29 -3.89
C ASP A 361 18.51 7.07 -4.83
N MET A 362 18.61 5.84 -4.30
CA MET A 362 18.68 4.62 -5.14
C MET A 362 17.36 4.26 -5.82
N MET A 363 16.26 4.99 -5.57
CA MET A 363 15.00 4.73 -6.26
C MET A 363 15.05 5.08 -7.76
N SER A 364 16.08 5.84 -8.20
CA SER A 364 16.31 6.26 -9.58
C SER A 364 17.13 5.26 -10.45
N THR A 365 17.83 4.29 -9.86
CA THR A 365 18.88 3.54 -10.59
C THR A 365 18.47 2.15 -11.07
N LEU A 366 17.25 1.67 -10.77
CA LEU A 366 16.82 0.32 -11.14
C LEU A 366 16.46 0.13 -12.62
N ASP A 367 16.31 1.22 -13.39
CA ASP A 367 15.97 1.17 -14.82
C ASP A 367 17.17 1.49 -15.75
N ALA A 368 18.37 1.73 -15.20
CA ALA A 368 19.50 2.29 -15.94
C ALA A 368 20.52 1.28 -16.50
N GLU A 369 20.62 0.07 -15.94
CA GLU A 369 21.72 -0.86 -16.27
C GLU A 369 21.45 -1.75 -17.51
N ASP A 370 20.20 -1.90 -17.95
CA ASP A 370 19.82 -2.81 -19.05
C ASP A 370 19.98 -2.22 -20.47
N SER A 371 20.55 -1.01 -20.59
CA SER A 371 20.75 -0.32 -21.88
C SER A 371 22.16 -0.45 -22.48
N ILE A 372 23.11 -1.15 -21.83
CA ILE A 372 24.53 -1.19 -22.26
C ILE A 372 25.11 -2.61 -22.34
N SER A 373 24.46 -3.52 -23.06
CA SER A 373 25.11 -4.76 -23.54
C SER A 373 24.58 -5.23 -24.89
N GLY A 374 24.85 -4.45 -25.96
CA GLY A 374 24.25 -4.67 -27.29
C GLY A 374 25.16 -4.45 -28.50
N ILE A 375 26.49 -4.37 -28.36
CA ILE A 375 27.42 -4.26 -29.49
C ILE A 375 28.60 -5.22 -29.32
N SER A 376 28.58 -6.31 -30.10
CA SER A 376 29.73 -7.21 -30.31
C SER A 376 30.11 -7.23 -31.79
N THR A 377 31.41 -7.22 -32.05
CA THR A 377 32.03 -6.89 -33.35
C THR A 377 32.31 -8.11 -34.23
N VAL A 378 31.82 -8.09 -35.48
CA VAL A 378 32.43 -8.75 -36.67
C VAL A 378 31.98 -7.94 -37.91
N GLY A 379 32.75 -7.64 -38.96
CA GLY A 379 34.17 -7.88 -39.24
C GLY A 379 34.43 -8.00 -40.76
N SER A 380 35.13 -7.01 -41.34
CA SER A 380 35.77 -7.01 -42.68
C SER A 380 34.91 -6.97 -43.97
N GLY A 381 35.26 -6.03 -44.87
CA GLY A 381 34.81 -5.99 -46.28
C GLY A 381 35.16 -4.66 -46.97
N GLN A 382 35.97 -4.70 -48.05
CA GLN A 382 36.45 -3.51 -48.76
C GLN A 382 35.56 -3.07 -49.94
N THR A 383 35.68 -1.77 -50.26
CA THR A 383 35.55 -1.14 -51.60
C THR A 383 34.21 -1.01 -52.33
N SER A 384 33.93 0.26 -52.69
CA SER A 384 33.54 0.74 -54.04
C SER A 384 32.15 1.39 -54.21
N VAL A 385 32.18 2.72 -54.24
CA VAL A 385 31.50 3.62 -55.20
C VAL A 385 30.16 3.16 -55.82
N HIS A 386 29.08 3.86 -55.50
CA HIS A 386 28.23 4.50 -56.53
C HIS A 386 27.51 5.73 -55.96
N ALA A 387 27.33 6.75 -56.79
CA ALA A 387 26.63 7.98 -56.47
C ALA A 387 25.40 8.14 -57.37
N GLU A 388 24.29 8.61 -56.80
CA GLU A 388 23.19 9.36 -57.43
C GLU A 388 22.37 9.99 -56.27
N LYS A 389 22.27 11.30 -56.08
CA LYS A 389 21.66 12.40 -56.89
C LYS A 389 20.15 12.55 -56.60
N GLY A 390 19.71 13.71 -56.11
CA GLY A 390 18.31 13.95 -55.75
C GLY A 390 18.05 15.19 -54.88
N ASP A 391 18.49 16.36 -55.35
CA ASP A 391 17.97 17.73 -55.17
C ASP A 391 17.40 18.22 -53.82
N ASN A 392 18.03 19.29 -53.31
CA ASN A 392 17.48 20.23 -52.32
C ASN A 392 16.46 21.18 -52.97
N GLU A 393 15.36 21.49 -52.29
CA GLU A 393 14.72 22.81 -52.36
C GLU A 393 14.79 23.48 -50.98
N MET A 394 15.50 24.61 -50.92
CA MET A 394 15.41 25.60 -49.84
C MET A 394 14.51 26.74 -50.31
N MET A 395 13.67 27.26 -49.40
CA MET A 395 13.28 28.67 -49.42
C MET A 395 13.36 29.22 -48.01
N ASP A 396 14.41 29.98 -47.74
CA ASP A 396 14.45 30.94 -46.64
C ASP A 396 13.58 32.14 -46.99
N VAL A 397 12.86 32.69 -46.00
CA VAL A 397 12.39 34.08 -45.99
C VAL A 397 12.53 34.61 -44.57
N ASP A 398 13.58 35.38 -44.34
CA ASP A 398 13.78 36.21 -43.13
C ASP A 398 13.14 37.60 -43.32
N ASN A 399 12.75 38.21 -42.19
CA ASN A 399 12.75 39.67 -41.90
C ASN A 399 11.81 40.60 -42.74
N ASP A 400 11.23 41.71 -42.24
CA ASP A 400 11.65 42.74 -41.27
C ASP A 400 10.42 43.56 -40.75
N GLU A 401 10.56 44.08 -39.51
CA GLU A 401 10.35 45.48 -39.01
C GLU A 401 9.07 46.36 -39.17
N GLU A 402 9.02 47.33 -38.23
CA GLU A 402 8.24 48.60 -38.07
C GLU A 402 6.70 48.56 -37.86
N ASP A 403 6.06 49.48 -37.08
CA ASP A 403 6.48 50.31 -35.93
C ASP A 403 5.25 50.89 -35.17
N SER A 404 5.47 51.45 -33.97
CA SER A 404 4.72 52.57 -33.33
C SER A 404 3.35 52.24 -32.68
N SER A 405 3.20 52.43 -31.35
CA SER A 405 2.58 53.62 -30.70
C SER A 405 1.06 53.47 -30.45
N ASP A 406 0.37 54.10 -29.47
CA ASP A 406 0.81 54.97 -28.36
C ASP A 406 -0.19 54.96 -27.16
N THR A 407 0.28 55.47 -26.01
CA THR A 407 -0.41 56.17 -24.89
C THR A 407 -1.81 55.81 -24.33
N SER A 408 -1.81 55.54 -22.99
CA SER A 408 -2.68 56.20 -21.96
C SER A 408 -4.18 55.75 -21.83
N HIS A 409 -4.93 55.98 -20.73
CA HIS A 409 -4.65 56.51 -19.38
C HIS A 409 -5.78 56.15 -18.37
N THR A 410 -5.43 55.93 -17.08
CA THR A 410 -6.16 56.27 -15.83
C THR A 410 -7.62 55.81 -15.50
N SER A 411 -7.74 55.39 -14.23
CA SER A 411 -8.73 55.81 -13.19
C SER A 411 -9.88 54.89 -12.72
N HIS A 412 -9.69 54.37 -11.50
CA HIS A 412 -10.53 54.48 -10.29
C HIS A 412 -12.08 54.43 -10.30
N LEU A 413 -12.59 53.73 -9.26
CA LEU A 413 -13.84 53.94 -8.51
C LEU A 413 -15.19 53.57 -9.18
N ARG A 414 -15.66 52.35 -8.88
CA ARG A 414 -16.60 52.15 -7.77
C ARG A 414 -16.65 50.72 -7.26
#